data_AF-A0A1I7YUJ1-F1
#
_entry.id   AF-A0A1I7YUJ1-F1
#
_cell.length_a   1.000
_cell.length_b   1.000
_cell.length_c   1.000
_cell.angle_alpha   90.00
_cell.angle_beta   90.00
_cell.angle_gamma   90.00
#
_symmetry.space_group_name_H-M   'P 1'
#
loop_
_entity.id
_entity.type
_entity.pdbx_description
1 polymer ?
#
loop_
_entity_poly.entity_id
_entity_poly.type
_entity_poly.pdbx_seq_one_letter_code
_entity_poly.pdbx_strand_id
1 'polypeptide(L)'
;MFIWCLCASNRHHRASAATILPMDYLGYDLVEEIVGYLPPEDVDVISRVAAESPGLPAWSLAADEQLEKRFLLDIHISIDEEDDKKKSPTIRLSAVKILSDELEEVPWNFTQWRYAAIRNITIKPKSIYDTHQGTPTDLKKVLRIVSLPVDHRAEGSLSVTGDARSPAAGALVWKILRATQKLFVKVHLTHLRSDPSGAFEDFVADYIDRGVFLDDLRCFGDQTEQNRICAAVAPLFGRKRGRPLTLMLSKVRFEFEDIERILEEWLKSDGAYEDKKLGVRAHCLRNAAWRTITDKFNFVGNAEGGFIAHPMKRSSLHITRKTIHVVRYQRWHDRVDFRWIESVINRWKHRSGRYLLRGEKRLSIVFSTTGDSDKFIGKYGPMMTTSYPHLTIDHPSDKPVYIAVAKKTELFDICVRGWPH
;
A
#
# COMPACT_ATOMS: atom_id res chain seq x y z
N MET A 1 -24.34 3.54 -8.48
CA MET A 1 -25.79 3.27 -8.53
C MET A 1 -26.60 4.58 -8.51
N PHE A 2 -26.39 5.50 -7.56
CA PHE A 2 -27.04 6.83 -7.52
C PHE A 2 -26.87 7.67 -8.80
N ILE A 3 -25.63 7.86 -9.28
CA ILE A 3 -25.36 8.62 -10.51
C ILE A 3 -26.01 7.96 -11.73
N TRP A 4 -26.13 6.62 -11.74
CA TRP A 4 -26.76 5.89 -12.82
C TRP A 4 -28.29 6.12 -12.84
N CYS A 5 -28.94 6.23 -11.67
CA CYS A 5 -30.34 6.61 -11.58
C CYS A 5 -30.60 8.06 -12.05
N LEU A 6 -29.70 9.01 -11.73
CA LEU A 6 -29.78 10.38 -12.22
C LEU A 6 -29.62 10.44 -13.75
N CYS A 7 -28.64 9.73 -14.31
CA CYS A 7 -28.36 9.75 -15.75
C CYS A 7 -29.38 8.97 -16.60
N ALA A 8 -30.00 7.91 -16.08
CA ALA A 8 -31.00 7.13 -16.81
C ALA A 8 -32.30 7.93 -17.05
N SER A 9 -32.60 8.89 -16.17
CA SER A 9 -33.78 9.76 -16.29
C SER A 9 -33.73 10.66 -17.53
N ASN A 10 -32.54 11.15 -17.90
CA ASN A 10 -32.41 12.19 -18.93
C ASN A 10 -32.47 11.67 -20.38
N ARG A 11 -32.45 10.36 -20.63
CA ARG A 11 -32.43 9.79 -22.00
C ARG A 11 -33.79 9.36 -22.56
N HIS A 12 -34.88 9.47 -21.81
CA HIS A 12 -36.21 9.03 -22.23
C HIS A 12 -37.23 10.15 -22.44
N HIS A 13 -36.81 11.30 -22.98
CA HIS A 13 -37.75 12.30 -23.50
C HIS A 13 -38.18 11.99 -24.94
N ARG A 14 -39.12 11.04 -25.07
CA ARG A 14 -40.15 11.06 -26.11
C ARG A 14 -41.52 10.95 -25.41
N ALA A 15 -42.24 12.07 -25.38
CA ALA A 15 -43.66 12.25 -25.07
C ALA A 15 -44.34 11.09 -24.32
N SER A 16 -44.03 10.95 -23.03
CA SER A 16 -44.81 10.16 -22.08
C SER A 16 -44.97 11.01 -20.83
N ALA A 17 -46.15 10.90 -20.19
CA ALA A 17 -46.53 11.68 -19.01
C ALA A 17 -45.38 11.81 -18.01
N ALA A 18 -45.17 13.03 -17.51
CA ALA A 18 -44.10 13.36 -16.57
C ALA A 18 -44.25 12.53 -15.28
N THR A 19 -43.62 11.36 -15.25
CA THR A 19 -43.47 10.56 -14.04
C THR A 19 -42.48 11.29 -13.17
N ILE A 20 -43.00 12.09 -12.24
CA ILE A 20 -42.20 12.83 -11.27
C ILE A 20 -41.39 11.81 -10.46
N LEU A 21 -40.07 11.95 -10.43
CA LEU A 21 -39.23 11.04 -9.70
C LEU A 21 -39.08 11.52 -8.24
N PRO A 22 -38.96 10.62 -7.26
CA PRO A 22 -38.84 10.98 -5.84
C PRO A 22 -37.67 11.92 -5.51
N MET A 23 -36.68 12.04 -6.40
CA MET A 23 -35.45 12.82 -6.20
C MET A 23 -35.62 14.32 -6.44
N ASP A 24 -36.68 14.72 -7.14
CA ASP A 24 -36.94 16.12 -7.53
C ASP A 24 -37.44 16.97 -6.34
N TYR A 25 -37.84 16.32 -5.23
CA TYR A 25 -38.38 16.96 -4.03
C TYR A 25 -37.47 16.90 -2.81
N LEU A 26 -36.22 16.43 -2.96
CA LEU A 26 -35.31 16.49 -1.82
C LEU A 26 -35.03 17.95 -1.47
N GLY A 27 -35.25 18.31 -0.20
CA GLY A 27 -34.92 19.64 0.30
C GLY A 27 -33.43 19.93 0.18
N TYR A 28 -33.08 21.20 0.01
CA TYR A 28 -31.70 21.65 -0.19
C TYR A 28 -30.73 21.07 0.84
N ASP A 29 -31.10 21.11 2.13
CA ASP A 29 -30.23 20.64 3.21
C ASP A 29 -29.84 19.15 3.07
N LEU A 30 -30.79 18.30 2.67
CA LEU A 30 -30.51 16.87 2.46
C LEU A 30 -29.66 16.65 1.20
N VAL A 31 -29.93 17.41 0.14
CA VAL A 31 -29.13 17.35 -1.08
C VAL A 31 -27.70 17.81 -0.82
N GLU A 32 -27.52 18.90 -0.09
CA GLU A 32 -26.22 19.44 0.29
C GLU A 32 -25.45 18.45 1.18
N GLU A 33 -26.11 17.82 2.15
CA GLU A 33 -25.51 16.75 2.96
C GLU A 33 -25.03 15.60 2.07
N ILE A 34 -25.87 15.11 1.14
CA ILE A 34 -25.50 14.04 0.20
C ILE A 34 -24.29 14.46 -0.63
N VAL A 35 -24.33 15.65 -1.25
CA VAL A 35 -23.28 16.16 -2.12
C VAL A 35 -21.97 16.37 -1.36
N GLY A 36 -22.03 16.82 -0.11
CA GLY A 36 -20.85 17.00 0.75
C GLY A 36 -20.08 15.70 1.03
N TYR A 37 -20.75 14.54 0.97
CA TYR A 37 -20.11 13.22 1.09
C TYR A 37 -19.53 12.68 -0.22
N LEU A 38 -19.81 13.32 -1.36
CA LEU A 38 -19.36 12.84 -2.66
C LEU A 38 -17.95 13.36 -3.01
N PRO A 39 -17.16 12.56 -3.75
CA PRO A 39 -15.91 13.03 -4.34
C PRO A 39 -16.14 14.22 -5.30
N PRO A 40 -15.21 15.19 -5.42
CA PRO A 40 -15.41 16.36 -6.27
C PRO A 40 -15.74 16.08 -7.74
N GLU A 41 -15.34 14.95 -8.33
CA GLU A 41 -15.70 14.63 -9.74
C GLU A 41 -17.14 14.15 -9.86
N ASP A 42 -17.64 13.45 -8.84
CA ASP A 42 -19.05 13.06 -8.79
C ASP A 42 -19.91 14.30 -8.57
N VAL A 43 -19.45 15.25 -7.75
CA VAL A 43 -20.10 16.56 -7.55
C VAL A 43 -20.11 17.37 -8.85
N ASP A 44 -19.00 17.43 -9.58
CA ASP A 44 -18.90 18.08 -10.89
C ASP A 44 -19.82 17.45 -11.95
N VAL A 45 -19.93 16.12 -11.98
CA VAL A 45 -20.93 15.43 -12.81
C VAL A 45 -22.35 15.80 -12.40
N ILE A 46 -22.66 15.85 -11.10
CA ILE A 46 -23.98 16.26 -10.61
C ILE A 46 -24.29 17.70 -10.98
N SER A 47 -23.36 18.64 -10.80
CA SER A 47 -23.53 20.05 -11.19
C SER A 47 -23.91 20.16 -12.66
N ARG A 48 -23.15 19.53 -13.57
CA ARG A 48 -23.46 19.53 -15.01
C ARG A 48 -24.82 18.93 -15.33
N VAL A 49 -25.13 17.76 -14.78
CA VAL A 49 -26.39 17.06 -15.07
C VAL A 49 -27.60 17.82 -14.51
N ALA A 50 -27.46 18.41 -13.32
CA ALA A 50 -28.52 19.16 -12.67
C ALA A 50 -28.74 20.53 -13.34
N ALA A 51 -27.69 21.18 -13.85
CA ALA A 51 -27.79 22.44 -14.59
C ALA A 51 -28.62 22.30 -15.88
N GLU A 52 -28.60 21.12 -16.52
CA GLU A 52 -29.42 20.80 -17.69
C GLU A 52 -30.84 20.35 -17.36
N SER A 53 -31.15 20.09 -16.07
CA SER A 53 -32.43 19.55 -15.63
C SER A 53 -33.23 20.57 -14.80
N PRO A 54 -34.33 21.14 -15.34
CA PRO A 54 -35.14 22.11 -14.60
C PRO A 54 -35.80 21.53 -13.33
N GLY A 55 -35.86 20.19 -13.19
CA GLY A 55 -36.39 19.50 -12.02
C GLY A 55 -35.41 19.35 -10.85
N LEU A 56 -34.14 19.75 -11.01
CA LEU A 56 -33.08 19.52 -10.00
C LEU A 56 -32.38 20.81 -9.50
N PRO A 57 -33.10 21.92 -9.23
CA PRO A 57 -32.45 23.19 -8.86
C PRO A 57 -31.65 23.10 -7.55
N ALA A 58 -32.13 22.33 -6.56
CA ALA A 58 -31.43 22.12 -5.30
C ALA A 58 -30.09 21.38 -5.49
N TRP A 59 -30.04 20.41 -6.42
CA TRP A 59 -28.84 19.66 -6.75
C TRP A 59 -27.81 20.50 -7.48
N SER A 60 -28.23 21.30 -8.47
CA SER A 60 -27.32 22.22 -9.17
C SER A 60 -26.71 23.19 -8.17
N LEU A 61 -27.54 23.86 -7.36
CA LEU A 61 -27.07 24.84 -6.39
C LEU A 61 -26.12 24.22 -5.35
N ALA A 62 -26.48 23.08 -4.76
CA ALA A 62 -25.63 22.43 -3.76
C ALA A 62 -24.31 21.94 -4.34
N ALA A 63 -24.32 21.42 -5.56
CA ALA A 63 -23.10 20.98 -6.25
C ALA A 63 -22.20 22.17 -6.59
N ASP A 64 -22.75 23.27 -7.11
CA ASP A 64 -22.00 24.48 -7.42
C ASP A 64 -21.39 25.09 -6.16
N GLU A 65 -22.16 25.18 -5.06
CA GLU A 65 -21.64 25.64 -3.78
C GLU A 65 -20.51 24.76 -3.25
N GLN A 66 -20.64 23.43 -3.36
CA GLN A 66 -19.61 22.49 -2.91
C GLN A 66 -18.36 22.58 -3.79
N LEU A 67 -18.49 22.79 -5.11
CA LEU A 67 -17.33 22.97 -5.98
C LEU A 67 -16.60 24.30 -5.70
N GLU A 68 -17.34 25.37 -5.40
CA GLU A 68 -16.76 26.69 -5.15
C GLU A 68 -16.16 26.81 -3.74
N LYS A 69 -16.86 26.30 -2.73
CA LYS A 69 -16.56 26.59 -1.32
C LYS A 69 -15.77 25.50 -0.60
N ARG A 70 -15.60 24.32 -1.21
CA ARG A 70 -14.90 23.19 -0.56
C ARG A 70 -13.43 23.49 -0.34
N PHE A 71 -12.93 23.05 0.81
CA PHE A 71 -11.53 23.22 1.19
C PHE A 71 -11.02 22.00 1.95
N LEU A 72 -9.70 21.84 1.89
CA LEU A 72 -9.01 20.76 2.58
C LEU A 72 -8.57 21.20 3.98
N LEU A 73 -8.55 20.24 4.90
CA LEU A 73 -8.12 20.42 6.28
C LEU A 73 -6.93 19.52 6.60
N ASP A 74 -5.94 20.12 7.24
CA ASP A 74 -4.90 19.42 7.98
C ASP A 74 -5.16 19.56 9.47
N ILE A 75 -5.38 18.42 10.13
CA ILE A 75 -5.79 18.33 11.52
C ILE A 75 -4.63 17.79 12.35
N HIS A 76 -4.27 18.53 13.39
CA HIS A 76 -3.26 18.14 14.37
C HIS A 76 -3.91 18.03 15.75
N ILE A 77 -3.77 16.86 16.35
CA ILE A 77 -4.31 16.56 17.68
C ILE A 77 -3.14 16.19 18.57
N SER A 78 -2.97 16.93 19.67
CA SER A 78 -2.05 16.53 20.73
C SER A 78 -2.81 16.10 21.97
N ILE A 79 -2.31 15.08 22.65
CA ILE A 79 -2.87 14.60 23.92
C ILE A 79 -1.80 14.79 24.99
N ASP A 80 -2.02 15.81 25.82
CA ASP A 80 -1.11 16.17 26.89
C ASP A 80 -1.40 15.31 28.11
N GLU A 81 -0.42 14.49 28.48
CA GLU A 81 -0.38 13.81 29.77
C GLU A 81 0.18 14.79 30.80
N GLU A 82 -0.62 15.17 31.80
CA GLU A 82 -0.09 15.94 32.93
C GLU A 82 0.73 15.00 33.84
N ASP A 83 1.86 15.48 34.34
CA ASP A 83 2.73 14.71 35.25
C ASP A 83 2.03 14.36 36.58
N ASP A 84 0.97 15.09 36.92
CA ASP A 84 0.16 14.81 38.11
C ASP A 84 -0.81 13.65 37.81
N LYS A 85 -0.55 12.49 38.44
CA LYS A 85 -1.29 11.22 38.31
C LYS A 85 -2.81 11.32 38.48
N LYS A 86 -3.33 12.44 38.98
CA LYS A 86 -4.76 12.65 39.25
C LYS A 86 -5.51 13.39 38.15
N LYS A 87 -4.83 14.01 37.18
CA LYS A 87 -5.51 14.82 36.17
C LYS A 87 -5.79 14.02 34.90
N SER A 88 -6.97 14.25 34.34
CA SER A 88 -7.36 13.68 33.06
C SER A 88 -6.49 14.28 31.94
N PRO A 89 -6.09 13.49 30.94
CA PRO A 89 -5.31 14.00 29.81
C PRO A 89 -6.07 15.12 29.08
N THR A 90 -5.34 16.17 28.69
CA THR A 90 -5.91 17.32 27.98
C THR A 90 -5.71 17.15 26.49
N ILE A 91 -6.79 17.29 25.70
CA ILE A 91 -6.71 17.23 24.24
C ILE A 91 -6.53 18.66 23.70
N ARG A 92 -5.55 18.87 22.83
CA ARG A 92 -5.40 20.10 22.05
C ARG A 92 -5.64 19.80 20.59
N LEU A 93 -6.33 20.73 19.94
CA LEU A 93 -6.68 20.64 18.54
C LEU A 93 -6.16 21.87 17.81
N SER A 94 -5.49 21.63 16.69
CA SER A 94 -5.20 22.63 15.67
C SER A 94 -5.73 22.10 14.34
N ALA A 95 -6.35 22.96 13.55
CA ALA A 95 -6.83 22.63 12.23
C ALA A 95 -6.51 23.79 11.29
N VAL A 96 -5.95 23.47 10.14
CA VAL A 96 -5.49 24.44 9.16
C VAL A 96 -6.25 24.21 7.85
N LYS A 97 -6.79 25.29 7.29
CA LYS A 97 -7.38 25.29 5.96
C LYS A 97 -6.27 25.37 4.94
N ILE A 98 -6.27 24.45 3.99
CA ILE A 98 -5.37 24.45 2.83
C ILE A 98 -6.11 25.13 1.68
N LEU A 99 -5.60 26.28 1.25
CA LEU A 99 -6.11 27.01 0.09
C LEU A 99 -5.42 26.48 -1.19
N SER A 100 -6.09 26.60 -2.33
CA SER A 100 -5.66 26.05 -3.62
C SER A 100 -4.30 26.56 -4.13
N ASP A 101 -3.77 27.65 -3.55
CA ASP A 101 -2.47 28.22 -3.89
C ASP A 101 -1.30 27.66 -3.05
N GLU A 102 -1.50 26.49 -2.42
CA GLU A 102 -0.54 25.58 -1.73
C GLU A 102 0.42 26.16 -0.66
N LEU A 103 0.50 27.48 -0.48
CA LEU A 103 1.49 28.14 0.38
C LEU A 103 0.88 28.84 1.59
N GLU A 104 -0.42 29.09 1.61
CA GLU A 104 -1.09 29.76 2.74
C GLU A 104 -1.86 28.76 3.60
N GLU A 105 -1.29 28.52 4.78
CA GLU A 105 -1.92 27.79 5.88
C GLU A 105 -2.70 28.76 6.76
N VAL A 106 -4.03 28.75 6.68
CA VAL A 106 -4.89 29.62 7.49
C VAL A 106 -5.49 28.82 8.64
N PRO A 107 -5.33 29.23 9.91
CA PRO A 107 -6.00 28.59 11.04
C PRO A 107 -7.51 28.53 10.81
N TRP A 108 -8.07 27.33 10.89
CA TRP A 108 -9.50 27.12 10.70
C TRP A 108 -10.27 27.44 11.98
N ASN A 109 -11.23 28.34 11.89
CA ASN A 109 -12.07 28.77 13.00
C ASN A 109 -13.23 27.82 13.33
N PHE A 110 -13.24 26.60 12.79
CA PHE A 110 -14.29 25.58 12.96
C PHE A 110 -15.68 25.97 12.43
N THR A 111 -15.75 26.95 11.52
CA THR A 111 -16.98 27.31 10.80
C THR A 111 -16.99 26.66 9.41
N GLN A 112 -18.13 26.70 8.70
CA GLN A 112 -18.20 26.18 7.32
C GLN A 112 -17.82 24.68 7.19
N TRP A 113 -18.06 23.90 8.25
CA TRP A 113 -17.72 22.47 8.33
C TRP A 113 -18.32 21.62 7.21
N ARG A 114 -19.46 22.03 6.64
CA ARG A 114 -20.10 21.35 5.51
C ARG A 114 -19.28 21.36 4.22
N TYR A 115 -18.36 22.32 4.07
CA TYR A 115 -17.46 22.43 2.93
C TYR A 115 -16.05 21.89 3.25
N ALA A 116 -15.84 21.38 4.46
CA ALA A 116 -14.54 20.91 4.90
C ALA A 116 -14.35 19.43 4.54
N ALA A 117 -13.24 19.11 3.89
CA ALA A 117 -12.77 17.74 3.71
C ALA A 117 -11.39 17.57 4.34
N ILE A 118 -11.14 16.42 4.94
CA ILE A 118 -9.88 16.11 5.59
C ILE A 118 -8.88 15.65 4.53
N ARG A 119 -7.70 16.27 4.53
CA ARG A 119 -6.51 15.79 3.84
C ARG A 119 -5.64 15.01 4.81
N ASN A 120 -5.17 15.64 5.89
CA ASN A 120 -4.29 14.99 6.86
C ASN A 120 -4.87 14.99 8.27
N ILE A 121 -4.62 13.90 9.00
CA ILE A 121 -4.77 13.83 10.45
C ILE A 121 -3.46 13.36 11.06
N THR A 122 -2.93 14.14 12.00
CA THR A 122 -1.81 13.74 12.84
C THR A 122 -2.24 13.73 14.31
N ILE A 123 -2.14 12.56 14.95
CA ILE A 123 -2.43 12.37 16.37
C ILE A 123 -1.11 12.11 17.09
N LYS A 124 -0.82 12.93 18.10
CA LYS A 124 0.41 12.85 18.90
C LYS A 124 0.07 12.76 20.38
N PRO A 125 0.28 11.60 21.04
CA PRO A 125 0.51 11.59 22.48
C PRO A 125 1.75 12.44 22.76
N LYS A 126 1.65 13.37 23.70
CA LYS A 126 2.71 14.34 23.97
C LYS A 126 4.05 13.65 24.28
N SER A 127 5.09 14.06 23.56
CA SER A 127 6.48 13.80 23.94
C SER A 127 7.01 14.96 24.79
N ILE A 128 7.99 14.70 25.65
CA ILE A 128 8.60 15.70 26.56
C ILE A 128 9.07 16.97 25.82
N TYR A 129 9.37 16.87 24.53
CA TYR A 129 10.01 17.92 23.72
C TYR A 129 9.09 18.65 22.74
N ASP A 130 7.80 18.29 22.62
CA ASP A 130 6.94 18.91 21.63
C ASP A 130 6.39 20.25 22.17
N THR A 131 6.74 21.36 21.52
CA THR A 131 6.19 22.68 21.85
C THR A 131 4.74 22.75 21.41
N HIS A 132 3.88 23.13 22.36
CA HIS A 132 2.44 23.08 22.19
C HIS A 132 1.94 24.00 21.07
N GLN A 133 1.29 23.42 20.06
CA GLN A 133 0.41 24.14 19.16
C GLN A 133 -1.01 23.59 19.30
N GLY A 134 -1.99 24.48 19.32
CA GLY A 134 -3.42 24.13 19.39
C GLY A 134 -4.11 24.55 20.68
N THR A 135 -5.43 24.69 20.58
CA THR A 135 -6.32 25.12 21.66
C THR A 135 -6.83 23.92 22.44
N PRO A 136 -6.83 23.94 23.79
CA PRO A 136 -7.50 22.93 24.60
C PRO A 136 -8.95 22.74 24.14
N THR A 137 -9.36 21.49 23.90
CA THR A 137 -10.63 21.18 23.24
C THR A 137 -11.29 19.94 23.84
N ASP A 138 -12.62 19.96 23.97
CA ASP A 138 -13.40 18.82 24.40
C ASP A 138 -13.40 17.68 23.37
N LEU A 139 -13.42 16.44 23.85
CA LEU A 139 -13.39 15.24 23.02
C LEU A 139 -14.54 15.19 21.99
N LYS A 140 -15.77 15.61 22.32
CA LYS A 140 -16.90 15.57 21.37
C LYS A 140 -16.61 16.42 20.14
N LYS A 141 -16.01 17.60 20.34
CA LYS A 141 -15.61 18.48 19.23
C LYS A 141 -14.54 17.83 18.35
N VAL A 142 -13.54 17.18 18.96
CA VAL A 142 -12.52 16.44 18.22
C VAL A 142 -13.13 15.30 17.40
N LEU A 143 -13.99 14.48 18.01
CA LEU A 143 -14.66 13.36 17.33
C LEU A 143 -15.49 13.83 16.14
N ARG A 144 -16.22 14.95 16.28
CA ARG A 144 -16.97 15.55 15.18
C ARG A 144 -16.07 15.94 14.01
N ILE A 145 -14.91 16.54 14.29
CA ILE A 145 -13.99 17.06 13.27
C ILE A 145 -13.25 15.93 12.54
N VAL A 146 -12.79 14.90 13.25
CA VAL A 146 -12.11 13.77 12.60
C VAL A 146 -13.05 12.84 11.82
N SER A 147 -14.37 12.99 12.03
CA SER A 147 -15.41 12.27 11.27
C SER A 147 -15.79 12.95 9.95
N LEU A 148 -15.25 14.15 9.66
CA LEU A 148 -15.52 14.85 8.40
C LEU A 148 -15.08 14.01 7.19
N PRO A 149 -15.68 14.23 6.01
CA PRO A 149 -15.32 13.54 4.77
C PRO A 149 -13.82 13.63 4.48
N VAL A 150 -13.21 12.54 4.00
CA VAL A 150 -11.80 12.53 3.58
C VAL A 150 -11.72 12.68 2.06
N ASP A 151 -10.89 13.60 1.60
CA ASP A 151 -10.56 13.69 0.18
C ASP A 151 -9.40 12.75 -0.17
N HIS A 152 -9.74 11.61 -0.76
CA HIS A 152 -8.76 10.59 -1.14
C HIS A 152 -7.85 11.03 -2.30
N ARG A 153 -8.18 12.09 -3.05
CA ARG A 153 -7.37 12.56 -4.19
C ARG A 153 -6.23 13.47 -3.76
N ALA A 154 -6.39 14.11 -2.61
CA ALA A 154 -5.33 14.89 -1.99
C ALA A 154 -4.18 14.03 -1.43
N GLU A 155 -4.17 12.72 -1.73
CA GLU A 155 -3.25 11.71 -1.20
C GLU A 155 -3.07 11.80 0.32
N GLY A 156 -4.18 12.09 1.00
CA GLY A 156 -4.24 12.37 2.41
C GLY A 156 -3.68 11.26 3.30
N SER A 157 -3.21 11.65 4.48
CA SER A 157 -2.60 10.74 5.45
C SER A 157 -3.24 10.76 6.83
N LEU A 158 -3.36 9.58 7.43
CA LEU A 158 -3.66 9.40 8.86
C LEU A 158 -2.40 8.93 9.57
N SER A 159 -1.93 9.70 10.55
CA SER A 159 -0.67 9.46 11.24
C SER A 159 -0.85 9.48 12.76
N VAL A 160 -0.32 8.46 13.44
CA VAL A 160 -0.21 8.39 14.89
C VAL A 160 1.26 8.19 15.24
N THR A 161 1.85 9.21 15.87
CA THR A 161 3.27 9.22 16.20
C THR A 161 3.48 9.52 17.66
N GLY A 162 4.39 8.80 18.30
CA GLY A 162 4.69 8.94 19.73
C GLY A 162 4.27 7.72 20.53
N ASP A 163 4.44 7.81 21.84
CA ASP A 163 4.07 6.75 22.80
C ASP A 163 3.25 7.37 23.92
N ALA A 164 2.04 6.85 24.14
CA ALA A 164 1.16 7.29 25.22
C ALA A 164 1.56 6.55 26.51
N ARG A 165 2.10 7.28 27.49
CA ARG A 165 2.62 6.68 28.73
C ARG A 165 1.49 6.31 29.67
N SER A 166 0.33 6.95 29.55
CA SER A 166 -0.86 6.72 30.36
C SER A 166 -1.92 5.92 29.60
N PRO A 167 -2.58 4.93 30.25
CA PRO A 167 -3.75 4.23 29.70
C PRO A 167 -4.88 5.16 29.27
N ALA A 168 -5.09 6.27 30.00
CA ALA A 168 -6.13 7.25 29.68
C ALA A 168 -5.87 7.95 28.34
N ALA A 169 -4.62 8.37 28.07
CA ALA A 169 -4.27 8.96 26.79
C ALA A 169 -4.35 7.94 25.65
N GLY A 170 -3.87 6.72 25.86
CA GLY A 170 -4.02 5.62 24.90
C GLY A 170 -5.49 5.39 24.52
N ALA A 171 -6.39 5.31 25.50
CA ALA A 171 -7.83 5.18 25.27
C ALA A 171 -8.42 6.35 24.47
N LEU A 172 -7.95 7.58 24.70
CA LEU A 172 -8.37 8.74 23.90
C LEU A 172 -7.89 8.67 22.46
N VAL A 173 -6.62 8.29 22.21
CA VAL A 173 -6.10 8.11 20.85
C VAL A 173 -6.97 7.12 20.08
N TRP A 174 -7.27 5.97 20.68
CA TRP A 174 -8.09 4.94 20.04
C TRP A 174 -9.52 5.39 19.77
N LYS A 175 -10.11 6.14 20.70
CA LYS A 175 -11.44 6.70 20.52
C LYS A 175 -11.47 7.70 19.35
N ILE A 176 -10.42 8.50 19.19
CA ILE A 176 -10.27 9.43 18.07
C ILE A 176 -10.05 8.67 16.76
N LEU A 177 -9.15 7.68 16.73
CA LEU A 177 -8.87 6.85 15.56
C LEU A 177 -10.12 6.15 15.04
N ARG A 178 -10.92 5.55 15.91
CA ARG A 178 -12.18 4.86 15.54
C ARG A 178 -13.22 5.78 14.93
N ALA A 179 -13.15 7.10 15.21
CA ALA A 179 -14.03 8.09 14.60
C ALA A 179 -13.54 8.58 13.23
N THR A 180 -12.30 8.27 12.84
CA THR A 180 -11.79 8.64 11.50
C THR A 180 -12.43 7.79 10.40
N GLN A 181 -12.56 8.39 9.22
CA GLN A 181 -12.96 7.64 8.03
C GLN A 181 -11.80 6.78 7.49
N LYS A 182 -12.11 5.64 6.86
CA LYS A 182 -11.11 4.69 6.33
C LYS A 182 -10.79 4.91 4.86
N LEU A 183 -10.67 6.18 4.48
CA LEU A 183 -10.50 6.59 3.09
C LEU A 183 -9.13 7.26 2.85
N PHE A 184 -8.24 7.24 3.83
CA PHE A 184 -6.89 7.78 3.68
C PHE A 184 -6.03 6.87 2.79
N VAL A 185 -5.20 7.51 1.96
CA VAL A 185 -4.29 6.83 1.05
C VAL A 185 -3.06 6.32 1.81
N LYS A 186 -2.59 7.09 2.79
CA LYS A 186 -1.40 6.78 3.60
C LYS A 186 -1.81 6.66 5.06
N VAL A 187 -1.43 5.58 5.73
CA VAL A 187 -1.75 5.33 7.13
C VAL A 187 -0.51 4.92 7.89
N HIS A 188 -0.06 5.75 8.83
CA HIS A 188 1.12 5.50 9.64
C HIS A 188 0.71 5.38 11.11
N LEU A 189 0.89 4.20 11.70
CA LEU A 189 0.46 3.91 13.07
C LEU A 189 1.65 3.47 13.91
N THR A 190 1.79 4.08 15.08
CA THR A 190 2.69 3.62 16.13
C THR A 190 1.85 2.94 17.21
N HIS A 191 2.12 1.67 17.48
CA HIS A 191 1.54 0.90 18.57
C HIS A 191 1.92 1.55 19.90
N LEU A 192 0.90 1.96 20.65
CA LEU A 192 1.04 2.61 21.93
C LEU A 192 1.28 1.55 23.00
N ARG A 193 2.19 1.78 23.95
CA ARG A 193 2.41 0.82 25.06
C ARG A 193 1.17 0.58 25.91
N SER A 194 0.27 1.55 25.91
CA SER A 194 -0.95 1.58 26.70
C SER A 194 -2.19 1.10 25.91
N ASP A 195 -1.98 0.36 24.82
CA ASP A 195 -3.06 -0.18 24.00
C ASP A 195 -3.90 -1.22 24.79
N PRO A 196 -5.24 -1.09 24.82
CA PRO A 196 -6.10 -2.21 25.19
C PRO A 196 -5.79 -3.41 24.29
N SER A 197 -5.58 -4.59 24.87
CA SER A 197 -5.20 -5.81 24.14
C SER A 197 -6.01 -5.99 22.85
N GLY A 198 -5.34 -5.98 21.70
CA GLY A 198 -5.92 -6.24 20.39
C GLY A 198 -6.55 -5.03 19.69
N ALA A 199 -6.68 -3.87 20.33
CA ALA A 199 -7.35 -2.72 19.70
C ALA A 199 -6.56 -2.15 18.52
N PHE A 200 -5.23 -2.16 18.59
CA PHE A 200 -4.37 -1.85 17.45
C PHE A 200 -4.56 -2.83 16.30
N GLU A 201 -4.48 -4.12 16.57
CA GLU A 201 -4.58 -5.16 15.54
C GLU A 201 -5.96 -5.16 14.88
N ASP A 202 -7.04 -4.93 15.66
CA ASP A 202 -8.39 -4.78 15.13
C ASP A 202 -8.52 -3.58 14.21
N PHE A 203 -8.00 -2.43 14.62
CA PHE A 203 -8.03 -1.23 13.78
C PHE A 203 -7.25 -1.44 12.48
N VAL A 204 -6.06 -2.04 12.54
CA VAL A 204 -5.23 -2.32 11.38
C VAL A 204 -5.90 -3.30 10.42
N ALA A 205 -6.43 -4.42 10.93
CA ALA A 205 -7.13 -5.41 10.12
C ALA A 205 -8.37 -4.81 9.44
N ASP A 206 -9.17 -4.06 10.18
CA ASP A 206 -10.35 -3.36 9.68
C ASP A 206 -10.00 -2.30 8.62
N TYR A 207 -8.84 -1.61 8.77
CA TYR A 207 -8.34 -0.69 7.75
C TYR A 207 -7.88 -1.41 6.48
N ILE A 208 -7.20 -2.56 6.62
CA ILE A 208 -6.81 -3.38 5.47
C ILE A 208 -8.04 -3.88 4.70
N ASP A 209 -9.07 -4.33 5.42
CA ASP A 209 -10.27 -4.91 4.82
C ASP A 209 -11.15 -3.86 4.13
N ARG A 210 -11.28 -2.67 4.73
CA ARG A 210 -12.22 -1.63 4.27
C ARG A 210 -11.57 -0.44 3.58
N GLY A 211 -10.26 -0.30 3.67
CA GLY A 211 -9.47 0.79 3.09
C GLY A 211 -9.32 0.66 1.57
N VAL A 212 -10.39 0.92 0.83
CA VAL A 212 -10.41 0.83 -0.64
C VAL A 212 -9.38 1.75 -1.30
N PHE A 213 -9.02 2.86 -0.64
CA PHE A 213 -8.05 3.84 -1.15
C PHE A 213 -6.63 3.68 -0.60
N LEU A 214 -6.37 2.68 0.24
CA LEU A 214 -5.08 2.52 0.91
C LEU A 214 -3.96 2.19 -0.09
N ASP A 215 -2.89 2.98 -0.13
CA ASP A 215 -1.67 2.69 -0.89
C ASP A 215 -0.48 2.37 0.01
N ASP A 216 -0.38 3.01 1.18
CA ASP A 216 0.73 2.83 2.10
C ASP A 216 0.20 2.68 3.52
N LEU A 217 0.45 1.53 4.15
CA LEU A 217 0.19 1.29 5.56
C LEU A 217 1.49 0.96 6.26
N ARG A 218 1.87 1.75 7.27
CA ARG A 218 3.06 1.54 8.06
C ARG A 218 2.69 1.40 9.52
N CYS A 219 3.02 0.24 10.10
CA CYS A 219 2.77 -0.06 11.50
C CYS A 219 4.10 -0.22 12.23
N PHE A 220 4.28 0.49 13.34
CA PHE A 220 5.48 0.46 14.18
C PHE A 220 5.13 0.03 15.61
N GLY A 221 6.00 -0.75 16.27
CA GLY A 221 5.87 -1.10 17.69
C GLY A 221 5.67 -2.60 17.95
N ASP A 222 5.62 -3.00 19.22
CA ASP A 222 5.57 -4.41 19.65
C ASP A 222 4.12 -4.90 19.62
N GLN A 223 3.79 -5.83 18.71
CA GLN A 223 2.43 -6.34 18.52
C GLN A 223 2.29 -7.74 19.09
N THR A 224 1.21 -7.96 19.85
CA THR A 224 0.96 -9.22 20.56
C THR A 224 -0.02 -10.13 19.82
N GLU A 225 -0.95 -9.59 19.02
CA GLU A 225 -2.03 -10.37 18.37
C GLU A 225 -1.96 -10.38 16.83
N GLN A 226 -0.85 -10.88 16.30
CA GLN A 226 -0.47 -10.77 14.89
C GLN A 226 -1.41 -11.53 13.92
N ASN A 227 -2.09 -12.57 14.40
CA ASN A 227 -2.93 -13.45 13.59
C ASN A 227 -4.07 -12.70 12.85
N ARG A 228 -4.65 -11.66 13.48
CA ARG A 228 -5.74 -10.88 12.86
C ARG A 228 -5.25 -10.10 11.65
N ILE A 229 -4.09 -9.47 11.79
CA ILE A 229 -3.46 -8.72 10.69
C ILE A 229 -3.07 -9.68 9.56
N CYS A 230 -2.44 -10.81 9.87
CA CYS A 230 -2.08 -11.82 8.88
C CYS A 230 -3.32 -12.33 8.10
N ALA A 231 -4.43 -12.56 8.79
CA ALA A 231 -5.69 -12.98 8.18
C ALA A 231 -6.27 -11.93 7.22
N ALA A 232 -6.18 -10.64 7.56
CA ALA A 232 -6.61 -9.54 6.69
C ALA A 232 -5.68 -9.32 5.48
N VAL A 233 -4.37 -9.58 5.64
CA VAL A 233 -3.38 -9.37 4.56
C VAL A 233 -3.52 -10.38 3.42
N ALA A 234 -3.74 -11.66 3.72
CA ALA A 234 -3.71 -12.71 2.68
C ALA A 234 -4.69 -12.48 1.51
N PRO A 235 -5.98 -12.13 1.74
CA PRO A 235 -6.93 -11.86 0.66
C PRO A 235 -6.51 -10.72 -0.29
N LEU A 236 -5.67 -9.78 0.16
CA LEU A 236 -5.18 -8.69 -0.69
C LEU A 236 -4.32 -9.19 -1.84
N PHE A 237 -3.63 -10.33 -1.66
CA PHE A 237 -2.78 -10.91 -2.70
C PHE A 237 -3.59 -11.73 -3.72
N GLY A 238 -4.76 -12.23 -3.34
CA GLY A 238 -5.67 -12.96 -4.25
C GLY A 238 -6.61 -12.08 -5.09
N ARG A 239 -6.87 -10.84 -4.67
CA ARG A 239 -7.83 -9.93 -5.32
C ARG A 239 -7.15 -8.81 -6.10
N LYS A 240 -7.69 -8.41 -7.24
CA LYS A 240 -7.25 -7.21 -7.96
C LYS A 240 -7.77 -5.95 -7.27
N ARG A 241 -6.91 -4.96 -6.97
CA ARG A 241 -7.34 -3.66 -6.39
C ARG A 241 -7.41 -2.55 -7.43
N GLY A 242 -6.64 -2.67 -8.52
CA GLY A 242 -6.46 -1.61 -9.51
C GLY A 242 -5.51 -0.50 -9.07
N ARG A 243 -4.80 -0.67 -7.95
CA ARG A 243 -3.90 0.35 -7.39
C ARG A 243 -2.76 -0.27 -6.57
N PRO A 244 -1.59 0.38 -6.49
CA PRO A 244 -0.47 -0.12 -5.70
C PRO A 244 -0.82 -0.32 -4.22
N LEU A 245 -0.07 -1.18 -3.54
CA LEU A 245 -0.17 -1.35 -2.09
C LEU A 245 1.20 -1.63 -1.49
N THR A 246 1.57 -0.88 -0.46
CA THR A 246 2.73 -1.13 0.39
C THR A 246 2.26 -1.28 1.83
N LEU A 247 2.52 -2.43 2.43
CA LEU A 247 2.28 -2.72 3.84
C LEU A 247 3.63 -2.88 4.52
N MET A 248 3.98 -2.01 5.46
CA MET A 248 5.21 -2.09 6.25
C MET A 248 4.86 -2.39 7.70
N LEU A 249 4.84 -3.67 8.05
CA LEU A 249 4.46 -4.16 9.37
C LEU A 249 5.73 -4.41 10.21
N SER A 250 6.14 -3.43 11.00
CA SER A 250 7.30 -3.59 11.88
C SER A 250 6.94 -4.50 13.05
N LYS A 251 7.86 -5.43 13.35
CA LYS A 251 7.76 -6.39 14.47
C LYS A 251 6.57 -7.36 14.45
N VAL A 252 5.75 -7.36 13.40
CA VAL A 252 4.84 -8.48 13.10
C VAL A 252 5.68 -9.66 12.64
N ARG A 253 5.51 -10.79 13.31
CA ARG A 253 6.07 -12.07 12.89
C ARG A 253 5.00 -12.73 12.03
N PHE A 254 5.42 -13.11 10.83
CA PHE A 254 4.62 -14.00 10.00
C PHE A 254 5.16 -15.38 10.26
N GLU A 255 4.29 -16.29 10.67
CA GLU A 255 4.67 -17.71 10.73
C GLU A 255 4.57 -18.31 9.31
N PHE A 256 5.00 -19.56 9.16
CA PHE A 256 4.98 -20.24 7.87
C PHE A 256 3.56 -20.28 7.29
N GLU A 257 2.57 -20.57 8.14
CA GLU A 257 1.16 -20.72 7.79
C GLU A 257 0.56 -19.41 7.24
N ASP A 258 1.02 -18.26 7.73
CA ASP A 258 0.57 -16.96 7.24
C ASP A 258 1.09 -16.69 5.83
N ILE A 259 2.36 -17.02 5.58
CA ILE A 259 3.01 -16.83 4.29
C ILE A 259 2.45 -17.82 3.27
N GLU A 260 2.24 -19.06 3.69
CA GLU A 260 1.56 -20.08 2.91
C GLU A 260 0.15 -19.62 2.52
N ARG A 261 -0.62 -19.00 3.42
CA ARG A 261 -1.93 -18.44 3.09
C ARG A 261 -1.83 -17.32 2.04
N ILE A 262 -0.86 -16.41 2.16
CA ILE A 262 -0.61 -15.36 1.15
C ILE A 262 -0.30 -15.99 -0.21
N LEU A 263 0.57 -17.01 -0.23
CA LEU A 263 0.95 -17.75 -1.44
C LEU A 263 -0.25 -18.43 -2.10
N GLU A 264 -1.07 -19.12 -1.31
CA GLU A 264 -2.25 -19.83 -1.80
C GLU A 264 -3.31 -18.87 -2.34
N GLU A 265 -3.59 -17.76 -1.66
CA GLU A 265 -4.50 -16.74 -2.16
C GLU A 265 -3.99 -16.11 -3.47
N TRP A 266 -2.70 -15.81 -3.56
CA TRP A 266 -2.11 -15.31 -4.79
C TRP A 266 -2.17 -16.34 -5.94
N LEU A 267 -1.90 -17.62 -5.68
CA LEU A 267 -1.97 -18.69 -6.69
C LEU A 267 -3.40 -18.93 -7.21
N LYS A 268 -4.42 -18.62 -6.41
CA LYS A 268 -5.84 -18.65 -6.83
C LYS A 268 -6.24 -17.44 -7.67
N SER A 269 -5.41 -16.40 -7.74
CA SER A 269 -5.70 -15.18 -8.52
C SER A 269 -5.59 -15.43 -10.03
N ASP A 270 -5.94 -14.42 -10.84
CA ASP A 270 -5.74 -14.46 -12.30
C ASP A 270 -4.26 -14.26 -12.72
N GLY A 271 -3.37 -14.09 -11.73
CA GLY A 271 -1.95 -13.83 -11.92
C GLY A 271 -1.62 -12.45 -12.48
N ALA A 272 -2.59 -11.54 -12.63
CA ALA A 272 -2.34 -10.20 -13.13
C ALA A 272 -1.30 -9.47 -12.26
N TYR A 273 -0.37 -8.78 -12.90
CA TYR A 273 0.59 -7.97 -12.19
C TYR A 273 -0.08 -6.73 -11.60
N GLU A 274 0.08 -6.56 -10.30
CA GLU A 274 -0.29 -5.37 -9.54
C GLU A 274 0.78 -5.16 -8.47
N ASP A 275 1.26 -3.93 -8.29
CA ASP A 275 2.36 -3.65 -7.38
C ASP A 275 1.93 -3.75 -5.92
N LYS A 276 2.13 -4.92 -5.31
CA LYS A 276 1.77 -5.21 -3.92
C LYS A 276 2.98 -5.67 -3.15
N LYS A 277 3.34 -4.92 -2.10
CA LYS A 277 4.52 -5.16 -1.29
C LYS A 277 4.13 -5.26 0.16
N LEU A 278 4.48 -6.38 0.79
CA LEU A 278 4.46 -6.58 2.23
C LEU A 278 5.90 -6.59 2.73
N GLY A 279 6.29 -5.62 3.54
CA GLY A 279 7.55 -5.59 4.26
C GLY A 279 7.34 -5.88 5.74
N VAL A 280 8.17 -6.74 6.29
CA VAL A 280 8.20 -7.06 7.72
C VAL A 280 9.63 -6.90 8.24
N ARG A 281 9.76 -6.26 9.40
CA ARG A 281 11.09 -5.94 9.97
C ARG A 281 11.67 -7.09 10.79
N ALA A 282 10.81 -7.91 11.39
CA ALA A 282 11.24 -9.16 12.01
C ALA A 282 11.56 -10.17 10.91
N HIS A 283 12.55 -11.04 11.13
CA HIS A 283 12.85 -12.14 10.21
C HIS A 283 11.57 -12.98 10.02
N CYS A 284 10.90 -12.85 8.86
CA CYS A 284 9.61 -13.54 8.65
C CYS A 284 9.79 -15.04 8.56
N LEU A 285 11.00 -15.52 8.28
CA LEU A 285 11.22 -16.92 7.97
C LEU A 285 12.42 -17.44 8.75
N ARG A 286 12.14 -18.28 9.75
CA ARG A 286 13.16 -19.19 10.28
C ARG A 286 13.65 -20.08 9.13
N ASN A 287 14.91 -20.51 9.21
CA ASN A 287 15.51 -21.32 8.15
C ASN A 287 14.70 -22.60 7.80
N ALA A 288 13.98 -23.18 8.77
CA ALA A 288 13.12 -24.33 8.52
C ALA A 288 11.90 -23.98 7.66
N ALA A 289 11.15 -22.93 8.01
CA ALA A 289 10.01 -22.44 7.23
C ALA A 289 10.41 -22.05 5.80
N TRP A 290 11.58 -21.43 5.65
CA TRP A 290 12.14 -21.11 4.33
C TRP A 290 12.28 -22.36 3.45
N ARG A 291 12.85 -23.44 3.99
CA ARG A 291 13.01 -24.71 3.25
C ARG A 291 11.68 -25.30 2.84
N THR A 292 10.68 -25.29 3.73
CA THR A 292 9.34 -25.79 3.39
C THR A 292 8.72 -25.02 2.22
N ILE A 293 8.86 -23.69 2.20
CA ILE A 293 8.40 -22.87 1.06
C ILE A 293 9.16 -23.23 -0.21
N THR A 294 10.49 -23.36 -0.14
CA THR A 294 11.30 -23.65 -1.33
C THR A 294 10.95 -25.00 -1.93
N ASP A 295 10.70 -26.00 -1.09
CA ASP A 295 10.40 -27.36 -1.50
C ASP A 295 8.97 -27.49 -2.06
N LYS A 296 8.00 -26.76 -1.49
CA LYS A 296 6.59 -26.83 -1.89
C LYS A 296 6.26 -26.07 -3.18
N PHE A 297 6.91 -24.94 -3.46
CA PHE A 297 6.43 -23.97 -4.47
C PHE A 297 7.35 -23.76 -5.69
N ASN A 298 8.22 -24.71 -6.04
CA ASN A 298 9.15 -24.59 -7.19
C ASN A 298 9.96 -23.28 -7.18
N PHE A 299 10.46 -22.92 -6.02
CA PHE A 299 11.10 -21.64 -5.77
C PHE A 299 12.43 -21.48 -6.55
N VAL A 300 12.63 -20.33 -7.18
CA VAL A 300 13.87 -19.98 -7.88
C VAL A 300 14.61 -18.91 -7.08
N GLY A 301 15.59 -19.32 -6.28
CA GLY A 301 16.41 -18.39 -5.50
C GLY A 301 17.34 -19.06 -4.49
N ASN A 302 17.81 -18.27 -3.52
CA ASN A 302 18.74 -18.68 -2.48
C ASN A 302 18.17 -18.46 -1.07
N ALA A 303 19.03 -18.55 -0.06
CA ALA A 303 18.66 -18.38 1.35
C ALA A 303 18.26 -16.94 1.74
N GLU A 304 18.57 -15.94 0.92
CA GLU A 304 18.20 -14.54 1.16
C GLU A 304 16.87 -14.15 0.49
N GLY A 305 16.53 -14.84 -0.61
CA GLY A 305 15.30 -14.60 -1.35
C GLY A 305 15.28 -15.24 -2.73
N GLY A 306 14.18 -15.01 -3.44
CA GLY A 306 13.92 -15.62 -4.75
C GLY A 306 12.48 -15.44 -5.20
N PHE A 307 12.13 -16.16 -6.25
CA PHE A 307 10.90 -15.95 -6.99
C PHE A 307 10.06 -17.22 -7.07
N ILE A 308 8.74 -17.03 -7.07
CA ILE A 308 7.76 -18.03 -7.45
C ILE A 308 7.00 -17.46 -8.65
N ALA A 309 7.00 -18.15 -9.78
CA ALA A 309 6.26 -17.74 -10.95
C ALA A 309 4.78 -18.15 -10.83
N HIS A 310 3.86 -17.24 -11.16
CA HIS A 310 2.46 -17.60 -11.25
C HIS A 310 2.26 -18.59 -12.41
N PRO A 311 1.37 -19.59 -12.32
CA PRO A 311 1.11 -20.52 -13.43
C PRO A 311 0.79 -19.82 -14.76
N MET A 312 0.06 -18.70 -14.69
CA MET A 312 -0.29 -17.88 -15.86
C MET A 312 0.88 -17.04 -16.42
N LYS A 313 2.04 -17.00 -15.76
CA LYS A 313 3.25 -16.28 -16.20
C LYS A 313 3.05 -14.79 -16.48
N ARG A 314 2.13 -14.15 -15.75
CA ARG A 314 1.85 -12.70 -15.82
C ARG A 314 2.49 -11.93 -14.67
N SER A 315 2.67 -12.57 -13.52
CA SER A 315 3.38 -12.04 -12.35
C SER A 315 4.23 -13.13 -11.68
N SER A 316 5.07 -12.69 -10.75
CA SER A 316 5.81 -13.56 -9.83
C SER A 316 5.71 -12.98 -8.43
N LEU A 317 5.78 -13.83 -7.40
CA LEU A 317 6.06 -13.38 -6.04
C LEU A 317 7.56 -13.42 -5.79
N HIS A 318 8.13 -12.25 -5.52
CA HIS A 318 9.48 -12.09 -5.00
C HIS A 318 9.43 -12.12 -3.48
N ILE A 319 10.04 -13.14 -2.88
CA ILE A 319 10.05 -13.36 -1.44
C ILE A 319 11.48 -13.25 -0.97
N THR A 320 11.69 -12.45 0.07
CA THR A 320 12.96 -12.32 0.79
C THR A 320 12.71 -12.55 2.27
N ARG A 321 13.76 -12.58 3.08
CA ARG A 321 13.67 -12.61 4.54
C ARG A 321 12.93 -11.43 5.18
N LYS A 322 12.61 -10.39 4.43
CA LYS A 322 11.97 -9.16 4.93
C LYS A 322 10.77 -8.72 4.12
N THR A 323 10.54 -9.29 2.94
CA THR A 323 9.51 -8.78 2.03
C THR A 323 8.86 -9.87 1.21
N ILE A 324 7.56 -9.72 0.95
CA ILE A 324 6.81 -10.42 -0.10
C ILE A 324 6.35 -9.35 -1.10
N HIS A 325 6.65 -9.52 -2.38
CA HIS A 325 6.38 -8.51 -3.40
C HIS A 325 5.85 -9.15 -4.68
N VAL A 326 4.67 -8.76 -5.14
CA VAL A 326 4.20 -9.10 -6.49
C VAL A 326 4.98 -8.28 -7.51
N VAL A 327 5.75 -8.96 -8.35
CA VAL A 327 6.57 -8.35 -9.41
C VAL A 327 6.11 -8.81 -10.79
N ARG A 328 6.47 -8.07 -11.84
CA ARG A 328 6.23 -8.50 -13.22
C ARG A 328 6.96 -9.82 -13.48
N TYR A 329 6.28 -10.76 -14.13
CA TYR A 329 6.91 -12.03 -14.50
C TYR A 329 8.11 -11.80 -15.42
N GLN A 330 9.19 -12.52 -15.14
CA GLN A 330 10.36 -12.62 -15.99
C GLN A 330 10.69 -14.08 -16.19
N ARG A 331 11.30 -14.44 -17.33
CA ARG A 331 11.55 -15.85 -17.66
C ARG A 331 12.46 -16.55 -16.65
N TRP A 332 13.38 -15.82 -16.02
CA TRP A 332 14.28 -16.34 -14.99
C TRP A 332 13.66 -16.44 -13.59
N HIS A 333 12.40 -16.03 -13.41
CA HIS A 333 11.65 -16.31 -12.17
C HIS A 333 11.11 -17.75 -12.12
N ASP A 334 11.34 -18.52 -13.19
CA ASP A 334 10.94 -19.91 -13.40
C ASP A 334 12.18 -20.70 -13.80
N ARG A 335 12.09 -22.03 -13.80
CA ARG A 335 13.16 -22.89 -14.30
C ARG A 335 13.38 -22.64 -15.79
N VAL A 336 14.65 -22.57 -16.19
CA VAL A 336 15.06 -22.27 -17.57
C VAL A 336 15.82 -23.44 -18.18
N ASP A 337 15.62 -23.66 -19.48
CA ASP A 337 16.41 -24.62 -20.23
C ASP A 337 17.76 -24.02 -20.67
N PHE A 338 18.68 -24.89 -21.11
CA PHE A 338 20.00 -24.50 -21.59
C PHE A 338 19.93 -23.53 -22.79
N ARG A 339 18.97 -23.72 -23.69
CA ARG A 339 18.82 -22.93 -24.91
C ARG A 339 18.48 -21.47 -24.58
N TRP A 340 17.65 -21.24 -23.56
CA TRP A 340 17.29 -19.90 -23.13
C TRP A 340 18.51 -19.14 -22.58
N ILE A 341 19.29 -19.75 -21.68
CA ILE A 341 20.47 -19.08 -21.13
C ILE A 341 21.56 -18.85 -22.19
N GLU A 342 21.71 -19.79 -23.11
CA GLU A 342 22.58 -19.64 -24.28
C GLU A 342 22.18 -18.43 -25.13
N SER A 343 20.88 -18.23 -25.36
CA SER A 343 20.37 -17.04 -26.06
C SER A 343 20.68 -15.74 -25.29
N VAL A 344 20.59 -15.74 -23.96
CA VAL A 344 20.97 -14.57 -23.14
C VAL A 344 22.45 -14.26 -23.28
N ILE A 345 23.32 -15.26 -23.16
CA ILE A 345 24.78 -15.09 -23.30
C ILE A 345 25.14 -14.63 -24.71
N ASN A 346 24.53 -15.22 -25.75
CA ASN A 346 24.77 -14.80 -27.13
C ASN A 346 24.35 -13.34 -27.33
N ARG A 347 23.18 -12.91 -26.85
CA ARG A 347 22.77 -11.49 -26.93
C ARG A 347 23.71 -10.57 -26.17
N TRP A 348 24.20 -10.99 -25.01
CA TRP A 348 25.20 -10.25 -24.25
C TRP A 348 26.49 -10.05 -25.07
N LYS A 349 27.02 -11.13 -25.68
CA LYS A 349 28.22 -11.12 -26.55
C LYS A 349 28.09 -10.19 -27.78
N HIS A 350 26.89 -10.05 -28.32
CA HIS A 350 26.62 -9.20 -29.49
C HIS A 350 26.36 -7.72 -29.14
N ARG A 351 26.31 -7.38 -27.85
CA ARG A 351 26.02 -6.03 -27.35
C ARG A 351 27.26 -5.44 -26.68
N SER A 352 27.07 -4.43 -25.83
CA SER A 352 28.15 -3.75 -25.11
C SER A 352 28.79 -4.57 -24.00
N GLY A 353 28.29 -5.78 -23.72
CA GLY A 353 28.71 -6.60 -22.58
C GLY A 353 28.30 -6.05 -21.20
N ARG A 354 27.68 -4.87 -21.09
CA ARG A 354 27.42 -4.24 -19.77
C ARG A 354 26.24 -4.82 -18.99
N TYR A 355 25.30 -5.45 -19.67
CA TYR A 355 24.04 -5.93 -19.09
C TYR A 355 23.64 -7.26 -19.73
N LEU A 356 23.10 -8.19 -18.93
CA LEU A 356 22.63 -9.50 -19.38
C LEU A 356 21.31 -9.35 -20.15
N LEU A 357 20.28 -8.88 -19.46
CA LEU A 357 18.92 -8.82 -19.99
C LEU A 357 18.14 -7.69 -19.34
N ARG A 358 17.45 -6.87 -20.15
CA ARG A 358 16.57 -5.77 -19.67
C ARG A 358 17.24 -4.80 -18.67
N GLY A 359 18.55 -4.56 -18.81
CA GLY A 359 19.30 -3.68 -17.91
C GLY A 359 19.82 -4.35 -16.65
N GLU A 360 19.55 -5.64 -16.45
CA GLU A 360 20.07 -6.39 -15.30
C GLU A 360 21.53 -6.78 -15.50
N LYS A 361 22.34 -6.59 -14.46
CA LYS A 361 23.73 -7.07 -14.41
C LYS A 361 23.85 -8.44 -13.75
N ARG A 362 22.84 -8.85 -12.98
CA ARG A 362 22.82 -10.11 -12.23
C ARG A 362 21.51 -10.83 -12.45
N LEU A 363 21.58 -12.14 -12.67
CA LEU A 363 20.44 -13.04 -12.74
C LEU A 363 20.73 -14.25 -11.86
N SER A 364 19.71 -14.75 -11.18
CA SER A 364 19.77 -16.03 -10.47
C SER A 364 18.80 -16.99 -11.18
N ILE A 365 19.30 -18.13 -11.64
CA ILE A 365 18.51 -19.09 -12.42
C ILE A 365 18.60 -20.49 -11.81
N VAL A 366 17.56 -21.30 -12.02
CA VAL A 366 17.58 -22.74 -11.79
C VAL A 366 17.30 -23.41 -13.13
N PHE A 367 18.07 -24.44 -13.47
CA PHE A 367 17.84 -25.18 -14.71
C PHE A 367 16.60 -26.08 -14.62
N SER A 368 15.89 -26.25 -15.73
CA SER A 368 14.73 -27.15 -15.82
C SER A 368 15.10 -28.60 -15.53
N THR A 369 16.28 -29.04 -16.00
CA THR A 369 16.79 -30.39 -15.79
C THR A 369 18.27 -30.37 -15.41
N THR A 370 18.75 -31.44 -14.77
CA THR A 370 20.19 -31.65 -14.53
C THR A 370 20.98 -31.67 -15.83
N GLY A 371 20.45 -32.31 -16.88
CA GLY A 371 21.07 -32.35 -18.20
C GLY A 371 21.24 -30.99 -18.86
N ASP A 372 20.37 -30.01 -18.59
CA ASP A 372 20.57 -28.63 -19.06
C ASP A 372 21.74 -27.95 -18.35
N SER A 373 21.90 -28.21 -17.06
CA SER A 373 23.04 -27.71 -16.29
C SER A 373 24.36 -28.35 -16.74
N ASP A 374 24.33 -29.63 -17.12
CA ASP A 374 25.50 -30.35 -17.63
C ASP A 374 25.89 -29.85 -19.01
N LYS A 375 24.92 -29.59 -19.90
CA LYS A 375 25.17 -28.92 -21.21
C LYS A 375 25.79 -27.55 -21.02
N PHE A 376 25.32 -26.78 -20.03
CA PHE A 376 25.88 -25.48 -19.72
C PHE A 376 27.35 -25.55 -19.32
N ILE A 377 27.68 -26.44 -18.38
CA ILE A 377 29.06 -26.66 -17.92
C ILE A 377 29.92 -27.22 -19.05
N GLY A 378 29.41 -28.19 -19.82
CA GLY A 378 30.13 -28.77 -20.96
C GLY A 378 30.47 -27.75 -22.04
N LYS A 379 29.59 -26.78 -22.31
CA LYS A 379 29.83 -25.74 -23.32
C LYS A 379 30.80 -24.64 -22.84
N TYR A 380 30.63 -24.15 -21.62
CA TYR A 380 31.37 -22.98 -21.14
C TYR A 380 32.61 -23.31 -20.30
N GLY A 381 32.84 -24.59 -20.02
CA GLY A 381 33.99 -25.08 -19.28
C GLY A 381 33.65 -25.54 -17.87
N PRO A 382 34.55 -26.34 -17.25
CA PRO A 382 34.34 -26.87 -15.92
C PRO A 382 34.28 -25.74 -14.87
N MET A 383 33.48 -25.94 -13.83
CA MET A 383 33.48 -25.05 -12.67
C MET A 383 34.80 -25.20 -11.91
N MET A 384 35.47 -24.08 -11.62
CA MET A 384 36.69 -24.07 -10.80
C MET A 384 36.36 -24.49 -9.37
N THR A 385 37.04 -25.52 -8.85
CA THR A 385 36.84 -26.07 -7.50
C THR A 385 37.53 -25.24 -6.42
N THR A 386 37.16 -23.96 -6.33
CA THR A 386 37.51 -23.12 -5.17
C THR A 386 36.44 -23.28 -4.08
N SER A 387 36.53 -22.51 -2.99
CA SER A 387 35.49 -22.47 -1.96
C SER A 387 34.09 -22.13 -2.49
N TYR A 388 34.00 -21.54 -3.69
CA TYR A 388 32.74 -21.30 -4.40
C TYR A 388 32.91 -21.70 -5.89
N PRO A 389 32.28 -22.80 -6.34
CA PRO A 389 32.35 -23.23 -7.73
C PRO A 389 31.91 -22.12 -8.67
N HIS A 390 32.83 -21.66 -9.53
CA HIS A 390 32.55 -20.61 -10.49
C HIS A 390 33.22 -20.86 -11.84
N LEU A 391 32.65 -20.27 -12.89
CA LEU A 391 33.26 -20.20 -14.21
C LEU A 391 33.13 -18.77 -14.76
N THR A 392 34.01 -18.42 -15.70
CA THR A 392 34.01 -17.13 -16.38
C THR A 392 33.76 -17.31 -17.87
N ILE A 393 32.98 -16.40 -18.46
CA ILE A 393 32.74 -16.35 -19.90
C ILE A 393 33.16 -14.98 -20.39
N ASP A 394 34.24 -14.92 -21.16
CA ASP A 394 34.78 -13.67 -21.66
C ASP A 394 33.91 -13.06 -22.76
N HIS A 395 33.84 -11.73 -22.75
CA HIS A 395 33.19 -10.99 -23.82
C HIS A 395 34.13 -10.94 -25.04
N PRO A 396 33.64 -11.11 -26.28
CA PRO A 396 34.48 -11.11 -27.47
C PRO A 396 35.09 -9.74 -27.84
N SER A 397 34.82 -8.68 -27.07
CA SER A 397 35.39 -7.36 -27.30
C SER A 397 36.69 -7.20 -26.54
N ASP A 398 37.59 -6.31 -27.00
CA ASP A 398 38.82 -5.93 -26.28
C ASP A 398 38.58 -5.27 -24.90
N LYS A 399 37.32 -4.99 -24.55
CA LYS A 399 36.96 -4.47 -23.25
C LYS A 399 37.05 -5.58 -22.19
N PRO A 400 37.59 -5.26 -21.01
CA PRO A 400 37.76 -6.22 -19.93
C PRO A 400 36.42 -6.44 -19.22
N VAL A 401 35.49 -7.16 -19.87
CA VAL A 401 34.16 -7.50 -19.35
C VAL A 401 33.91 -8.99 -19.52
N TYR A 402 33.38 -9.64 -18.49
CA TYR A 402 33.09 -11.07 -18.49
C TYR A 402 31.81 -11.38 -17.69
N ILE A 403 31.22 -12.53 -17.96
CA ILE A 403 30.19 -13.10 -17.10
C ILE A 403 30.87 -14.01 -16.08
N ALA A 404 30.69 -13.73 -14.80
CA ALA A 404 30.97 -14.65 -13.72
C ALA A 404 29.72 -15.47 -13.40
N VAL A 405 29.85 -16.79 -13.43
CA VAL A 405 28.78 -17.71 -13.03
C VAL A 405 29.22 -18.44 -11.78
N ALA A 406 28.46 -18.33 -10.70
CA ALA A 406 28.68 -19.10 -9.47
C ALA A 406 27.55 -20.11 -9.28
N LYS A 407 27.88 -21.36 -8.92
CA LYS A 407 26.89 -22.39 -8.62
C LYS A 407 26.77 -22.57 -7.10
N LYS A 408 25.56 -22.41 -6.57
CA LYS A 408 25.21 -22.71 -5.17
C LYS A 408 24.06 -23.70 -5.17
N THR A 409 24.35 -24.96 -4.84
CA THR A 409 23.44 -26.10 -4.98
C THR A 409 22.89 -26.22 -6.41
N GLU A 410 21.60 -25.96 -6.64
CA GLU A 410 20.95 -25.98 -7.95
C GLU A 410 20.87 -24.59 -8.60
N LEU A 411 21.16 -23.53 -7.85
CA LEU A 411 21.08 -22.15 -8.30
C LEU A 411 22.39 -21.74 -9.00
N PHE A 412 22.24 -21.08 -10.15
CA PHE A 412 23.32 -20.43 -10.87
C PHE A 412 23.15 -18.91 -10.76
N ASP A 413 24.08 -18.27 -10.06
CA ASP A 413 24.19 -16.81 -9.97
C ASP A 413 25.09 -16.32 -11.11
N ILE A 414 24.49 -15.63 -12.07
CA ILE A 414 25.13 -15.13 -13.29
C ILE A 414 25.26 -13.61 -13.15
N CYS A 415 26.50 -13.09 -13.20
CA CYS A 415 26.78 -11.68 -12.97
C CYS A 415 27.78 -11.15 -13.99
N VAL A 416 27.49 -9.98 -14.58
CA VAL A 416 28.45 -9.26 -15.42
C VAL A 416 29.44 -8.51 -14.53
N ARG A 417 30.73 -8.72 -14.77
CA ARG A 417 31.82 -8.01 -14.09
C ARG A 417 32.71 -7.31 -15.12
N GLY A 418 33.25 -6.17 -14.71
CA GLY A 418 34.39 -5.54 -15.37
C GLY A 418 35.66 -5.87 -14.58
N TRP A 419 36.82 -5.88 -15.23
CA TRP A 419 38.07 -5.90 -14.47
C TRP A 419 38.20 -4.58 -13.71
N PRO A 420 38.62 -4.62 -12.45
CA PRO A 420 39.07 -3.41 -11.77
C PRO A 420 40.23 -2.84 -12.59
N HIS A 421 40.08 -1.60 -13.06
CA HIS A 421 41.14 -0.87 -13.76
C HIS A 421 42.28 -0.53 -12.82
#